data_AF-A0A258QV59-F1
#
_entry.id   AF-A0A258QV59-F1
#
_cell.length_a   1.000
_cell.length_b   1.000
_cell.length_c   1.000
_cell.angle_alpha   90.00
_cell.angle_beta   90.00
_cell.angle_gamma   90.00
#
_symmetry.space_group_name_H-M   'P 1'
#
loop_
_entity.id
_entity.type
_entity.pdbx_description
1 polymer ?
#
loop_
_entity_poly.entity_id
_entity_poly.type
_entity_poly.pdbx_seq_one_letter_code
_entity_poly.pdbx_strand_id
1 'polypeptide(L)' 'MKLCLLKITSTVVTSQYGTLESGDILRTNAAFAEHLVNDCKAAKYIENPPSVEATETAQKTVTKVKRKGKNYVHPQS' A
#
# COMPACT_ATOMS: atom_id res chain seq x y z
N MET A 1 -16.81 -16.92 0.34
CA MET A 1 -15.40 -16.49 0.45
C MET A 1 -15.22 -15.84 1.82
N LYS A 2 -14.23 -16.26 2.62
CA LYS A 2 -13.99 -15.73 3.98
C LYS A 2 -12.98 -14.59 3.89
N LEU A 3 -13.40 -13.39 4.28
CA LEU A 3 -12.56 -12.19 4.32
C LEU A 3 -11.98 -12.01 5.72
N CYS A 4 -10.70 -11.68 5.80
CA CYS A 4 -9.95 -11.45 7.04
C CYS A 4 -9.57 -9.97 7.15
N LEU A 5 -9.48 -9.49 8.39
CA LEU A 5 -9.02 -8.15 8.73
C LEU A 5 -7.59 -8.22 9.28
N LEU A 6 -6.75 -7.32 8.79
CA LEU A 6 -5.34 -7.25 9.07
C LEU A 6 -4.99 -5.83 9.44
N LYS A 7 -4.14 -5.66 10.45
CA LYS A 7 -3.47 -4.39 10.73
C LYS A 7 -2.09 -4.41 10.13
N ILE A 8 -1.79 -3.46 9.27
CA ILE A 8 -0.46 -3.26 8.70
C ILE A 8 0.46 -2.69 9.80
N THR A 9 1.65 -3.23 9.93
CA THR A 9 2.66 -2.83 10.92
C THR A 9 3.89 -2.17 10.32
N SER A 10 4.10 -2.33 9.02
CA SER A 10 5.19 -1.71 8.25
C SER A 10 4.69 -1.26 6.88
N THR A 11 5.33 -0.27 6.27
CA THR A 11 4.96 0.18 4.93
C THR A 11 5.07 -0.95 3.90
N VAL A 12 3.99 -1.26 3.18
CA VAL A 12 3.96 -2.28 2.12
C VAL A 12 3.42 -1.67 0.83
N VAL A 13 4.09 -1.93 -0.28
CA VAL A 13 3.59 -1.55 -1.60
C VAL A 13 2.99 -2.79 -2.25
N THR A 14 1.68 -2.76 -2.51
CA THR A 14 0.94 -3.84 -3.16
C THR A 14 0.38 -3.35 -4.50
N SER A 15 0.28 -4.23 -5.49
CA SER A 15 -0.32 -3.89 -6.78
C SER A 15 -1.84 -3.66 -6.69
N GLN A 16 -2.50 -4.31 -5.72
CA GLN A 16 -3.97 -4.27 -5.57
C GLN A 16 -4.44 -3.07 -4.75
N TYR A 17 -3.75 -2.71 -3.67
CA TYR A 17 -4.17 -1.68 -2.73
C TYR A 17 -3.24 -0.45 -2.72
N GLY A 18 -2.16 -0.49 -3.49
CA GLY A 18 -1.14 0.56 -3.48
C GLY A 18 -0.25 0.47 -2.25
N THR A 19 0.28 1.62 -1.83
CA THR A 19 1.12 1.74 -0.63
C THR A 19 0.25 1.80 0.61
N LEU A 20 0.40 0.82 1.49
CA LEU A 20 -0.22 0.77 2.81
C LEU A 20 0.82 1.17 3.85
N GLU A 21 0.43 2.01 4.81
CA GLU A 21 1.30 2.46 5.88
C GLU A 21 1.04 1.70 7.19
N SER A 22 2.01 1.79 8.10
CA SER A 22 1.90 1.21 9.43
C SER A 22 0.71 1.82 10.17
N GLY A 23 -0.25 1.00 10.58
CA GLY A 23 -1.47 1.44 11.26
C GLY A 23 -2.73 1.19 10.45
N ASP A 24 -2.60 1.04 9.13
CA ASP A 24 -3.74 0.82 8.23
C ASP A 24 -4.42 -0.53 8.49
N ILE A 25 -5.73 -0.55 8.31
CA ILE A 25 -6.55 -1.76 8.43
C ILE A 25 -6.95 -2.21 7.03
N LEU A 26 -6.44 -3.37 6.61
CA LEU A 26 -6.74 -3.97 5.32
C LEU A 26 -7.69 -5.16 5.49
N ARG A 27 -8.76 -5.18 4.70
CA ARG A 27 -9.68 -6.33 4.61
C ARG A 27 -9.45 -7.06 3.30
N THR A 28 -9.02 -8.31 3.36
CA THR A 28 -8.64 -9.09 2.18
C THR A 28 -8.87 -10.59 2.37
N ASN A 29 -8.50 -11.39 1.36
CA ASN A 29 -8.61 -12.84 1.40
C ASN A 29 -7.55 -13.47 2.32
N ALA A 30 -7.87 -14.62 2.91
CA ALA A 30 -6.96 -15.34 3.80
C ALA A 30 -5.60 -15.66 3.17
N ALA A 31 -5.56 -16.05 1.89
CA ALA A 31 -4.29 -16.34 1.21
C ALA A 31 -3.37 -15.11 1.10
N PHE A 32 -3.94 -13.92 0.84
CA PHE A 32 -3.15 -12.70 0.76
C PHE A 32 -2.73 -12.20 2.15
N ALA A 33 -3.60 -12.39 3.14
CA ALA A 33 -3.29 -12.13 4.53
C ALA A 33 -2.10 -12.96 5.03
N GLU A 34 -2.08 -14.26 4.73
CA GLU A 34 -0.99 -15.16 5.13
C GLU A 34 0.33 -14.73 4.51
N HIS A 35 0.32 -14.34 3.23
CA HIS A 35 1.51 -13.80 2.56
C HIS A 35 2.06 -12.55 3.27
N LEU A 36 1.18 -11.59 3.59
CA LEU A 36 1.59 -10.35 4.27
C LEU A 36 2.16 -10.60 5.68
N VAL A 37 1.65 -11.60 6.39
CA VAL A 37 2.06 -11.93 7.77
C VAL A 37 3.30 -12.82 7.79
N ASN A 38 3.35 -13.86 6.96
CA ASN A 38 4.41 -14.85 6.98
C ASN A 38 5.63 -14.42 6.16
N ASP A 39 5.40 -13.99 4.92
CA ASP A 39 6.48 -13.68 3.99
C ASP A 39 6.98 -12.25 4.18
N CYS A 40 6.05 -11.28 4.25
CA CYS A 40 6.42 -9.87 4.43
C CYS A 40 6.60 -9.45 5.90
N LYS A 41 6.04 -10.21 6.87
CA LYS A 41 6.01 -9.83 8.31
C LYS A 41 5.54 -8.41 8.56
N ALA A 42 4.64 -7.95 7.69
CA ALA A 42 4.24 -6.56 7.58
C ALA A 42 2.82 -6.30 8.08
N ALA A 43 2.13 -7.33 8.56
CA ALA A 43 0.78 -7.24 9.06
C ALA A 43 0.55 -8.18 10.27
N LYS A 44 -0.55 -7.95 10.99
CA LYS A 44 -1.06 -8.80 12.07
C LYS A 44 -2.56 -9.01 11.92
N TYR A 45 -3.05 -10.21 12.21
CA TYR A 45 -4.48 -10.52 12.20
C TYR A 45 -5.23 -9.78 13.31
N ILE A 46 -6.41 -9.26 12.99
CA ILE A 46 -7.34 -8.70 13.96
C ILE A 46 -8.49 -9.70 14.12
N GLU A 47 -8.51 -10.41 15.25
CA GLU A 47 -9.49 -11.48 15.53
C GLU A 47 -10.88 -10.94 15.90
N ASN A 48 -10.96 -9.68 16.35
CA ASN A 48 -12.21 -9.02 16.71
C ASN A 48 -12.54 -7.94 15.68
N PRO A 49 -13.36 -8.22 14.64
CA PRO A 49 -13.74 -7.22 13.67
C PRO A 49 -14.68 -6.21 14.36
N PRO A 50 -14.30 -4.93 14.55
CA PRO A 50 -15.35 -3.93 14.62
C PRO A 50 -16.08 -4.01 13.27
N SER A 51 -17.40 -4.24 13.32
CA SER A 51 -18.27 -4.16 12.16
C SER A 51 -18.28 -2.71 11.68
N VAL A 52 -17.25 -2.31 10.95
CA VAL A 52 -17.20 -1.06 10.23
C VAL A 52 -17.11 -1.40 8.76
N GLU A 53 -18.27 -1.24 8.16
CA GLU A 53 -18.54 -1.02 6.75
C GLU A 53 -17.33 -0.37 6.06
N ALA A 54 -16.99 -0.92 4.90
CA ALA A 54 -15.92 -0.41 4.06
C ALA A 54 -16.23 1.04 3.67
N THR A 55 -15.71 2.00 4.43
CA THR A 55 -15.58 3.37 3.96
C THR A 55 -14.41 3.40 3.00
N GLU A 56 -14.72 3.24 1.73
CA GLU A 56 -13.99 3.87 0.64
C GLU A 56 -13.70 5.32 1.03
N THR A 57 -12.43 5.68 1.20
CA THR A 57 -11.83 7.03 1.11
C THR A 57 -10.43 6.93 1.71
N ALA A 58 -9.34 7.11 0.97
CA ALA A 58 -8.70 8.40 0.70
C ALA A 58 -7.18 8.08 0.65
N GLN A 59 -6.27 8.68 -0.12
CA GLN A 59 -6.27 9.83 -1.02
C GLN A 59 -4.95 9.80 -1.82
N LYS A 60 -5.00 10.34 -3.04
CA LYS A 60 -3.85 10.73 -3.87
C LYS A 60 -2.86 11.62 -3.11
N THR A 61 -1.55 11.38 -3.26
CA THR A 61 -0.49 12.41 -3.44
C THR A 61 0.79 11.79 -4.04
N VAL A 62 1.04 11.93 -5.36
CA VAL A 62 2.11 12.77 -5.97
C VAL A 62 3.54 12.34 -5.56
N THR A 63 4.40 11.85 -6.47
CA THR A 63 5.27 12.77 -7.23
C THR A 63 5.65 12.29 -8.63
N LYS A 64 5.30 13.09 -9.64
CA LYS A 64 5.95 13.14 -10.95
C LYS A 64 7.47 13.22 -10.75
N VAL A 65 8.23 12.19 -11.11
CA VAL A 65 9.67 12.34 -11.31
C VAL A 65 9.87 12.99 -12.69
N LYS A 66 9.89 14.33 -12.73
CA LYS A 66 10.30 15.10 -13.91
C LYS A 66 11.78 14.81 -14.14
N ARG A 67 12.10 13.87 -15.04
CA ARG A 67 13.47 13.66 -15.51
C ARG A 67 13.96 14.98 -16.13
N LYS A 68 14.99 15.58 -15.53
CA LYS A 68 15.71 16.74 -16.08
C LYS A 68 16.21 16.37 -17.48
N GLY A 69 15.65 16.98 -18.53
CA GLY A 69 16.31 17.05 -19.81
C GLY A 69 17.63 17.79 -19.63
N LYS A 70 18.74 17.16 -20.05
CA LYS A 70 20.06 17.77 -20.11
C LYS A 70 19.96 18.99 -21.05
N ASN A 71 20.25 20.18 -20.55
CA ASN A 71 20.53 21.34 -21.39
C ASN A 71 21.82 21.03 -22.17
N TYR A 72 21.69 20.69 -23.45
CA TYR A 72 22.83 20.74 -24.37
C TYR A 72 22.92 22.19 -24.87
N VAL A 73 23.94 22.90 -24.39
CA VAL A 73 24.32 24.21 -24.90
C VAL A 73 24.95 23.99 -26.28
N HIS A 74 24.35 24.54 -27.33
CA HIS A 74 24.99 24.61 -28.63
C HIS A 74 26.20 25.57 -28.56
N PRO A 75 27.42 25.15 -28.92
CA PRO A 75 28.49 26.11 -29.18
C PRO A 75 28.22 26.81 -30.51
N GLN A 76 28.11 28.14 -30.49
CA GLN A 76 28.17 28.95 -31.71
C GLN A 76 29.63 29.00 -32.17
N SER A 77 29.88 28.60 -33.43
CA SER A 77 31.11 28.93 -34.18
C SER A 77 30.95 30.26 -34.89
#